data_AF-A0A7C4GRB9-F1
#
_entry.id   AF-A0A7C4GRB9-F1
#
_cell.length_a   1.000
_cell.length_b   1.000
_cell.length_c   1.000
_cell.angle_alpha   90.00
_cell.angle_beta   90.00
_cell.angle_gamma   90.00
#
_symmetry.space_group_name_H-M   'P 1'
#
loop_
_entity.id
_entity.type
_entity.pdbx_description
1 polymer ?
#
loop_
_entity_poly.entity_id
_entity_poly.type
_entity_poly.pdbx_seq_one_letter_code
_entity_poly.pdbx_strand_id
1 'polypeptide(L)'
;GDYASVDWRLLKEEDLENYLNILPRKLADRILFTLRMQKTTETALEILKYRRVRETSLEELGLKPTGDWLEALGEIVNMQHVFLRDLYEVSHPKLEKMRNAALEAGALGVKISGAGMGGSLLALVRGDEDASRVERAFMDAGATSVFTTGIGEGVSSIPTS
;
A
#
# COMPACT_ATOMS: atom_id res chain seq x y z
N GLY A 1 -13.42 19.46 -26.58
CA GLY A 1 -12.23 18.60 -26.75
C GLY A 1 -12.61 17.22 -26.29
N ASP A 2 -12.13 16.18 -26.97
CA ASP A 2 -12.44 14.79 -26.62
C ASP A 2 -11.63 14.37 -25.39
N TYR A 3 -12.20 14.61 -24.20
CA TYR A 3 -11.62 14.26 -22.90
C TYR A 3 -11.48 12.74 -22.69
N ALA A 4 -12.02 11.89 -23.59
CA ALA A 4 -11.92 10.43 -23.50
C ALA A 4 -10.58 9.88 -24.04
N SER A 5 -9.74 10.71 -24.65
CA SER A 5 -8.45 10.32 -25.25
C SER A 5 -7.22 10.50 -24.34
N VAL A 6 -7.41 11.00 -23.11
CA VAL A 6 -6.29 11.27 -22.19
C VAL A 6 -5.75 9.95 -21.63
N ASP A 7 -4.53 9.60 -22.03
CA ASP A 7 -3.78 8.54 -21.39
C ASP A 7 -3.23 9.03 -20.05
N TRP A 8 -3.98 8.76 -18.98
CA TRP A 8 -3.62 9.12 -17.61
C TRP A 8 -2.27 8.55 -17.16
N ARG A 9 -1.74 7.54 -17.84
CA ARG A 9 -0.42 6.95 -17.56
C ARG A 9 0.74 7.87 -17.95
N LEU A 10 0.49 8.84 -18.83
CA LEU A 10 1.51 9.80 -19.27
C LEU A 10 1.59 11.05 -18.37
N LEU A 11 0.62 11.24 -17.47
CA LEU A 11 0.58 12.39 -16.59
C LEU A 11 1.62 12.22 -15.47
N LYS A 12 2.64 13.08 -15.47
CA LYS A 12 3.64 13.10 -14.39
C LYS A 12 3.26 14.12 -13.33
N GLU A 13 3.75 13.89 -12.12
CA GLU A 13 3.58 14.84 -11.02
C GLU A 13 4.20 16.20 -11.35
N GLU A 14 5.34 16.20 -12.04
CA GLU A 14 6.04 17.39 -12.55
C GLU A 14 5.16 18.26 -13.46
N ASP A 15 4.30 17.63 -14.29
CA ASP A 15 3.40 18.34 -15.20
C ASP A 15 2.31 19.11 -14.43
N LEU A 16 2.07 18.73 -13.17
CA LEU A 16 1.03 19.31 -12.32
C LEU A 16 1.55 20.37 -11.35
N GLU A 17 2.86 20.58 -11.24
CA GLU A 17 3.47 21.41 -10.21
C GLU A 17 2.88 22.83 -10.18
N ASN A 18 2.73 23.46 -11.34
CA ASN A 18 2.14 24.79 -11.48
C ASN A 18 0.68 24.85 -10.97
N TYR A 19 -0.08 23.77 -11.16
CA TYR A 19 -1.47 23.68 -10.71
C TYR A 19 -1.58 23.35 -9.22
N LEU A 20 -0.71 22.47 -8.72
CA LEU A 20 -0.68 22.10 -7.31
C LEU A 20 -0.33 23.31 -6.43
N ASN A 21 0.58 24.18 -6.89
CA ASN A 21 1.03 25.36 -6.15
C ASN A 21 -0.04 26.45 -5.95
N ILE A 22 -1.09 26.47 -6.79
CA ILE A 22 -2.18 27.44 -6.68
C ILE A 22 -3.39 26.89 -5.90
N LEU A 23 -3.45 25.57 -5.66
CA LEU A 23 -4.56 24.94 -4.97
C LEU A 23 -4.41 25.04 -3.45
N PRO A 24 -5.53 25.08 -2.70
CA PRO A 24 -5.51 24.83 -1.27
C PRO A 24 -4.79 23.53 -0.97
N ARG A 25 -3.89 23.55 0.02
CA ARG A 25 -2.97 22.44 0.34
C ARG A 25 -3.69 21.08 0.41
N LYS A 26 -4.82 21.03 1.10
CA LYS A 26 -5.62 19.81 1.24
C LYS A 26 -6.07 19.24 -0.11
N LEU A 27 -6.46 20.09 -1.08
CA LEU A 27 -6.87 19.62 -2.41
C LEU A 27 -5.66 19.13 -3.22
N ALA A 28 -4.54 19.84 -3.16
CA ALA A 28 -3.30 19.40 -3.78
C ALA A 28 -2.86 18.03 -3.25
N ASP A 29 -2.92 17.83 -1.92
CA ASP A 29 -2.57 16.55 -1.28
C ASP A 29 -3.51 15.41 -1.75
N ARG A 30 -4.80 15.66 -1.98
CA ARG A 30 -5.72 14.62 -2.51
C ARG A 30 -5.42 14.25 -3.96
N ILE A 31 -4.99 15.20 -4.78
CA ILE A 31 -4.54 14.93 -6.15
C ILE A 31 -3.27 14.09 -6.12
N LEU A 32 -2.27 14.51 -5.34
CA LEU A 32 -1.01 13.78 -5.16
C LEU A 32 -1.24 12.37 -4.61
N PHE A 33 -2.11 12.23 -3.61
CA PHE A 33 -2.50 10.93 -3.08
C PHE A 33 -2.98 10.00 -4.19
N THR A 34 -3.89 10.49 -5.05
CA THR A 34 -4.49 9.68 -6.10
C THR A 34 -3.45 9.19 -7.09
N LEU A 35 -2.57 10.09 -7.55
CA LEU A 35 -1.53 9.77 -8.54
C LEU A 35 -0.48 8.80 -7.97
N ARG A 36 0.02 9.08 -6.77
CA ARG A 36 1.04 8.26 -6.12
C ARG A 36 0.50 6.90 -5.69
N MET A 37 -0.74 6.84 -5.19
CA MET A 37 -1.40 5.59 -4.85
C MET A 37 -1.67 4.73 -6.10
N GLN A 38 -2.08 5.35 -7.22
CA GLN A 38 -2.24 4.65 -8.50
C GLN A 38 -0.91 4.05 -8.98
N LYS A 39 0.14 4.89 -9.11
CA LYS A 39 1.46 4.46 -9.58
C LYS A 39 2.01 3.29 -8.76
N THR A 40 2.00 3.42 -7.43
CA THR A 40 2.47 2.34 -6.55
C THR A 40 1.61 1.09 -6.61
N THR A 41 0.30 1.22 -6.82
CA THR A 41 -0.61 0.07 -6.96
C THR A 41 -0.36 -0.67 -8.27
N GLU A 42 -0.14 0.03 -9.38
CA GLU A 42 0.23 -0.59 -10.66
C GLU A 42 1.51 -1.41 -10.54
N THR A 43 2.56 -0.85 -9.92
CA THR A 43 3.80 -1.58 -9.66
C THR A 43 3.58 -2.80 -8.75
N ALA A 44 2.79 -2.66 -7.67
CA ALA A 44 2.48 -3.77 -6.79
C ALA A 44 1.72 -4.90 -7.51
N LEU A 45 0.79 -4.55 -8.40
CA LEU A 45 0.04 -5.53 -9.20
C LEU A 45 0.94 -6.28 -10.19
N GLU A 46 1.91 -5.60 -10.83
CA GLU A 46 2.89 -6.28 -11.68
C GLU A 46 3.75 -7.26 -10.87
N ILE A 47 4.24 -6.83 -9.70
CA ILE A 47 5.05 -7.68 -8.81
C ILE A 47 4.24 -8.89 -8.36
N LEU A 48 2.99 -8.71 -7.94
CA LEU A 48 2.11 -9.80 -7.53
C LEU A 48 1.81 -10.78 -8.67
N LYS A 49 1.53 -10.26 -9.87
CA LYS A 49 1.19 -11.06 -11.05
C LYS A 49 2.34 -11.96 -11.50
N TYR A 50 3.56 -11.42 -11.50
CA TYR A 50 4.74 -12.14 -12.01
C TYR A 50 5.59 -12.76 -10.91
N ARG A 51 5.30 -12.48 -9.64
CA ARG A 51 6.11 -12.86 -8.46
C ARG A 51 7.59 -12.54 -8.67
N ARG A 52 7.84 -11.39 -9.27
CA ARG A 52 9.16 -10.90 -9.66
C ARG A 52 9.15 -9.39 -9.61
N VAL A 53 10.27 -8.82 -9.18
CA VAL A 53 10.53 -7.38 -9.22
C VAL A 53 11.58 -7.06 -10.26
N ARG A 54 11.42 -5.92 -10.93
CA ARG A 54 12.47 -5.29 -11.75
C ARG A 54 13.07 -4.18 -10.90
N GLU A 55 14.40 -4.12 -10.80
CA GLU A 55 15.09 -3.10 -10.00
C GLU A 55 14.66 -1.69 -10.40
N THR A 56 14.53 -1.43 -11.71
CA THR A 56 14.06 -0.14 -12.27
C THR A 56 12.70 0.29 -11.74
N SER A 57 11.78 -0.66 -11.49
CA SER A 57 10.44 -0.35 -10.99
C SER A 57 10.46 0.19 -9.56
N LEU A 58 11.43 -0.21 -8.74
CA LEU A 58 11.59 0.32 -7.38
C LEU A 58 12.29 1.68 -7.39
N GLU A 59 13.30 1.83 -8.25
CA GLU A 59 14.01 3.10 -8.44
C GLU A 59 13.06 4.22 -8.90
N GLU A 60 12.13 3.92 -9.83
CA GLU A 60 11.10 4.87 -10.30
C GLU A 60 10.12 5.30 -9.19
N LEU A 61 10.02 4.53 -8.11
CA LEU A 61 9.27 4.87 -6.90
C LEU A 61 10.14 5.53 -5.82
N GLY A 62 11.46 5.64 -6.03
CA GLY A 62 12.41 6.11 -5.02
C GLY A 62 12.64 5.10 -3.89
N LEU A 63 12.34 3.81 -4.12
CA LEU A 63 12.56 2.73 -3.16
C LEU A 63 13.93 2.07 -3.37
N LYS A 64 14.48 1.52 -2.28
CA LYS A 64 15.73 0.76 -2.35
C LYS A 64 15.54 -0.50 -3.20
N PRO A 65 16.44 -0.80 -4.16
CA PRO A 65 16.38 -2.05 -4.91
C PRO A 65 16.50 -3.29 -4.02
N THR A 66 15.71 -4.31 -4.32
CA THR A 66 15.82 -5.68 -3.78
C THR A 66 15.48 -6.68 -4.88
N GLY A 67 16.10 -7.86 -4.84
CA GLY A 67 15.77 -8.99 -5.71
C GLY A 67 14.59 -9.82 -5.20
N ASP A 68 14.16 -9.61 -3.95
CA ASP A 68 13.02 -10.31 -3.36
C ASP A 68 11.73 -9.55 -3.63
N TRP A 69 10.86 -10.16 -4.43
CA TRP A 69 9.57 -9.59 -4.82
C TRP A 69 8.63 -9.36 -3.62
N LEU A 70 8.76 -10.13 -2.54
CA LEU A 70 7.93 -10.00 -1.34
C LEU A 70 8.41 -8.84 -0.46
N GLU A 71 9.72 -8.64 -0.35
CA GLU A 71 10.28 -7.45 0.32
C GLU A 71 9.93 -6.18 -0.45
N ALA A 72 10.07 -6.21 -1.78
CA ALA A 72 9.66 -5.12 -2.67
C ALA A 72 8.19 -4.73 -2.45
N LEU A 73 7.30 -5.72 -2.32
CA LEU A 73 5.89 -5.49 -2.01
C LEU A 73 5.69 -4.88 -0.62
N GLY A 74 6.47 -5.32 0.39
CA GLY A 74 6.46 -4.74 1.74
C GLY A 74 6.81 -3.25 1.74
N GLU A 75 7.86 -2.87 1.03
CA GLU A 75 8.27 -1.46 0.86
C GLU A 75 7.17 -0.62 0.19
N ILE A 76 6.54 -1.15 -0.86
CA ILE A 76 5.41 -0.47 -1.52
C ILE A 76 4.23 -0.33 -0.55
N VAL A 77 3.90 -1.36 0.24
CA VAL A 77 2.84 -1.31 1.26
C VAL A 77 3.12 -0.22 2.29
N ASN A 78 4.36 -0.11 2.78
CA ASN A 78 4.77 0.94 3.71
C ASN A 78 4.67 2.34 3.08
N MET A 79 5.11 2.50 1.84
CA MET A 79 4.98 3.77 1.10
C MET A 79 3.51 4.19 0.94
N GLN A 80 2.63 3.25 0.60
CA GLN A 80 1.19 3.51 0.51
C GLN A 80 0.58 3.93 1.85
N HIS A 81 1.04 3.36 2.97
CA HIS A 81 0.63 3.81 4.30
C HIS A 81 1.01 5.28 4.55
N VAL A 82 2.23 5.68 4.18
CA VAL A 82 2.68 7.09 4.30
C VAL A 82 1.76 8.01 3.50
N PHE A 83 1.33 7.63 2.30
CA PHE A 83 0.36 8.43 1.53
C PHE A 83 -1.01 8.52 2.23
N LEU A 84 -1.49 7.43 2.83
CA LEU A 84 -2.74 7.44 3.60
C LEU A 84 -2.64 8.33 4.84
N ARG A 85 -1.49 8.34 5.51
CA ARG A 85 -1.25 9.16 6.70
C ARG A 85 -1.09 10.64 6.34
N ASP A 86 -0.23 10.95 5.38
CA ASP A 86 0.26 12.32 5.18
C ASP A 86 -0.51 13.09 4.10
N LEU A 87 -1.04 12.39 3.08
CA LEU A 87 -1.79 13.02 1.97
C LEU A 87 -3.30 12.82 2.12
N TYR A 88 -3.71 11.66 2.64
CA TYR A 88 -5.13 11.36 2.88
C TYR A 88 -5.57 11.62 4.33
N GLU A 89 -4.65 11.84 5.26
CA GLU A 89 -4.92 12.24 6.65
C GLU A 89 -5.88 11.30 7.39
N VAL A 90 -5.78 9.98 7.15
CA VAL A 90 -6.67 8.97 7.77
C VAL A 90 -6.00 8.10 8.83
N SER A 91 -4.75 8.38 9.19
CA SER A 91 -4.13 7.70 10.33
C SER A 91 -4.40 8.41 11.67
N HIS A 92 -4.14 7.70 12.77
CA HIS A 92 -4.23 8.21 14.13
C HIS A 92 -3.20 7.49 15.02
N PRO A 93 -2.69 8.11 16.11
CA PRO A 93 -1.72 7.50 17.04
C PRO A 93 -1.90 6.03 17.42
N LYS A 94 -3.15 5.55 17.59
CA LYS A 94 -3.42 4.14 17.92
C LYS A 94 -3.04 3.21 16.76
N LEU A 95 -3.34 3.62 15.52
CA LEU A 95 -2.96 2.88 14.31
C LEU A 95 -1.44 2.90 14.12
N GLU A 96 -0.79 4.04 14.32
CA GLU A 96 0.67 4.14 14.24
C GLU A 96 1.37 3.25 15.26
N LYS A 97 0.87 3.20 16.50
CA LYS A 97 1.40 2.29 17.54
C LYS A 97 1.31 0.83 17.10
N MET A 98 0.15 0.39 16.63
CA MET A 98 -0.05 -0.99 16.17
C MET A 98 0.80 -1.31 14.94
N ARG A 99 0.90 -0.37 14.00
CA ARG A 99 1.76 -0.49 12.81
C ARG A 99 3.22 -0.70 13.22
N ASN A 100 3.75 0.15 14.10
CA ASN A 100 5.15 0.08 14.50
C ASN A 100 5.45 -1.23 15.25
N ALA A 101 4.56 -1.65 16.15
CA ALA A 101 4.71 -2.93 16.84
C ALA A 101 4.75 -4.12 15.87
N ALA A 102 3.91 -4.12 14.84
CA ALA A 102 3.92 -5.17 13.81
C ALA A 102 5.20 -5.15 12.96
N LEU A 103 5.71 -3.97 12.59
CA LEU A 103 6.98 -3.84 11.88
C LEU A 103 8.16 -4.33 12.73
N GLU A 104 8.20 -3.96 14.01
CA GLU A 104 9.21 -4.43 14.97
C GLU A 104 9.16 -5.95 15.18
N ALA A 105 7.98 -6.56 15.06
CA ALA A 105 7.80 -8.01 15.13
C ALA A 105 8.18 -8.78 13.84
N GLY A 106 8.53 -8.06 12.77
CA GLY A 106 9.02 -8.63 11.51
C GLY A 106 8.03 -8.58 10.35
N ALA A 107 6.97 -7.77 10.41
CA ALA A 107 6.16 -7.51 9.22
C ALA A 107 6.99 -6.81 8.13
N LEU A 108 6.88 -7.25 6.89
CA LEU A 108 7.56 -6.66 5.73
C LEU A 108 6.95 -5.31 5.34
N GLY A 109 5.65 -5.16 5.54
CA GLY A 109 4.96 -3.90 5.32
C GLY A 109 3.60 -3.87 6.01
N VAL A 110 3.22 -2.70 6.51
CA VAL A 110 1.95 -2.52 7.23
C VAL A 110 1.24 -1.26 6.77
N LYS A 111 -0.02 -1.37 6.38
CA LYS A 111 -0.83 -0.21 5.96
C LYS A 111 -2.27 -0.23 6.46
N ILE A 112 -2.90 0.93 6.45
CA ILE A 112 -4.34 1.06 6.73
C ILE A 112 -5.12 0.39 5.60
N SER A 113 -6.18 -0.33 5.97
CA SER A 113 -7.07 -1.02 5.03
C SER A 113 -8.55 -0.84 5.42
N GLY A 114 -9.45 -0.90 4.43
CA GLY A 114 -10.90 -0.82 4.60
C GLY A 114 -11.53 0.53 4.24
N ALA A 115 -12.85 0.53 4.00
CA ALA A 115 -13.63 1.67 3.47
C ALA A 115 -14.05 2.72 4.52
N GLY A 116 -13.34 2.83 5.65
CA GLY A 116 -13.55 3.93 6.61
C GLY A 116 -14.51 3.70 7.78
N MET A 117 -14.97 2.47 8.06
CA MET A 117 -15.73 2.15 9.29
C MET A 117 -14.86 1.75 10.50
N GLY A 118 -13.59 2.19 10.55
CA GLY A 118 -12.74 2.13 11.74
C GLY A 118 -11.59 1.11 11.69
N GLY A 119 -10.42 1.58 11.25
CA GLY A 119 -9.14 1.28 11.91
C GLY A 119 -8.48 -0.09 11.70
N SER A 120 -8.69 -0.77 10.58
CA SER A 120 -7.96 -2.01 10.28
C SER A 120 -6.58 -1.74 9.69
N LEU A 121 -5.60 -2.53 10.11
CA LEU A 121 -4.28 -2.61 9.48
C LEU A 121 -4.16 -3.94 8.73
N LEU A 122 -3.49 -3.88 7.58
CA LEU A 122 -3.01 -5.05 6.85
C LEU A 122 -1.50 -5.15 7.09
N ALA A 123 -1.01 -6.31 7.49
CA ALA A 123 0.41 -6.63 7.61
C ALA A 123 0.79 -7.74 6.62
N LEU A 124 1.87 -7.52 5.87
CA LEU A 124 2.49 -8.51 5.00
C LEU A 124 3.61 -9.23 5.76
N VAL A 125 3.61 -10.57 5.73
CA VAL A 125 4.57 -11.43 6.44
C VAL A 125 5.02 -12.59 5.54
N ARG A 126 6.17 -13.23 5.83
CA ARG A 126 6.75 -14.27 4.96
C ARG A 126 6.18 -15.67 5.20
N GLY A 127 5.65 -15.95 6.39
CA GLY A 127 5.06 -17.24 6.72
C GLY A 127 4.40 -17.27 8.10
N ASP A 128 3.95 -18.45 8.50
CA ASP A 128 3.11 -18.65 9.69
C ASP A 128 3.80 -18.28 11.01
N GLU A 129 5.12 -18.47 11.09
CA GLU A 129 5.88 -18.09 12.28
C GLU A 129 5.89 -16.55 12.45
N ASP A 130 6.18 -15.82 11.38
CA ASP A 130 6.13 -14.36 11.34
C ASP A 130 4.70 -13.86 11.60
N ALA A 131 3.69 -14.51 11.00
CA ALA A 131 2.29 -14.20 11.22
C ALA A 131 1.92 -14.32 12.70
N SER A 132 2.36 -15.39 13.37
CA SER A 132 2.13 -15.61 14.80
C SER A 132 2.81 -14.56 15.67
N ARG A 133 4.03 -14.10 15.31
CA ARG A 133 4.72 -13.02 16.04
C ARG A 133 4.02 -11.67 15.85
N VAL A 134 3.64 -11.35 14.62
CA VAL A 134 2.97 -10.10 14.27
C VAL A 134 1.55 -10.04 14.86
N GLU A 135 0.83 -11.16 14.91
CA GLU A 135 -0.47 -11.27 15.56
C GLU A 135 -0.39 -10.91 17.04
N ARG A 136 0.57 -11.49 17.78
CA ARG A 136 0.80 -11.12 19.18
C ARG A 136 1.12 -9.63 19.33
N ALA A 137 1.99 -9.09 18.47
CA ALA A 137 2.34 -7.67 18.51
C ALA A 137 1.14 -6.74 18.27
N PHE A 138 0.22 -7.11 17.37
CA PHE A 138 -1.02 -6.36 17.17
C PHE A 138 -1.93 -6.40 18.40
N MET A 139 -2.11 -7.58 19.00
CA MET A 139 -2.94 -7.74 20.19
C MET A 139 -2.37 -6.92 21.37
N ASP A 140 -1.06 -7.03 21.62
CA ASP A 140 -0.36 -6.29 22.67
C ASP A 140 -0.41 -4.77 22.45
N ALA A 141 -0.43 -4.33 21.19
CA ALA A 141 -0.56 -2.92 20.82
C ALA A 141 -2.00 -2.38 20.91
N GLY A 142 -2.99 -3.26 21.10
CA GLY A 142 -4.40 -2.90 21.36
C GLY A 142 -5.37 -3.14 20.20
N ALA A 143 -5.05 -4.09 19.31
CA ALA A 143 -6.00 -4.61 18.33
C ALA A 143 -7.13 -5.39 19.04
N THR A 144 -8.36 -5.24 18.55
CA THR A 144 -9.52 -5.97 19.08
C THR A 144 -9.56 -7.41 18.56
N SER A 145 -9.08 -7.63 17.34
CA SER A 145 -9.07 -8.91 16.66
C SER A 145 -7.99 -8.90 15.58
N VAL A 146 -7.38 -10.06 15.33
CA VAL A 146 -6.44 -10.28 14.23
C VAL A 146 -6.90 -11.52 13.46
N PHE A 147 -6.83 -11.44 12.13
CA PHE A 147 -7.15 -12.55 11.25
C PHE A 147 -5.99 -12.79 10.31
N THR A 148 -5.50 -14.03 10.25
CA THR A 148 -4.42 -14.44 9.37
C THR A 148 -5.01 -15.18 8.16
N THR A 149 -4.64 -14.75 6.96
CA THR A 149 -5.04 -15.41 5.71
C THR A 149 -3.84 -15.64 4.83
N GLY A 150 -3.76 -16.82 4.21
CA GLY A 150 -2.88 -17.07 3.08
C GLY A 150 -3.47 -16.53 1.78
N ILE A 151 -2.67 -16.55 0.71
CA ILE A 151 -3.17 -16.31 -0.65
C ILE A 151 -3.95 -17.56 -1.08
N GLY A 152 -5.28 -17.51 -1.01
CA GLY A 152 -6.14 -18.54 -1.59
C GLY A 152 -6.23 -18.44 -3.12
N GLU A 153 -6.70 -19.50 -3.79
CA GLU A 153 -7.13 -19.38 -5.18
C GLU A 153 -8.32 -18.41 -5.24
N GLY A 154 -8.28 -17.46 -6.19
CA GLY A 154 -9.35 -16.49 -6.38
C GLY A 154 -10.66 -17.17 -6.79
N VAL A 155 -11.74 -16.38 -6.85
CA VAL A 155 -13.05 -16.88 -7.28
C VAL A 155 -12.93 -17.47 -8.70
N SER A 156 -13.08 -18.78 -8.79
CA SER A 156 -13.17 -19.51 -10.05
C SER A 156 -14.63 -19.87 -10.28
N SER A 157 -15.20 -19.49 -11.43
CA SER A 157 -16.50 -19.98 -11.85
C SER A 157 -16.35 -21.47 -12.20
N ILE A 158 -17.04 -22.35 -11.48
CA ILE A 158 -17.18 -23.75 -11.88
C ILE A 158 -18.11 -23.75 -13.11
N PRO A 159 -17.65 -24.20 -14.30
CA PRO A 159 -18.52 -24.31 -15.46
C PRO A 159 -19.66 -25.28 -15.12
N THR A 160 -20.89 -24.82 -15.21
CA THR A 160 -22.05 -25.72 -15.14
C THR A 160 -22.20 -26.35 -16.53
N SER A 161 -22.04 -27.68 -16.59
CA SER A 161 -22.22 -28.50 -17.80
C SER A 161 -23.64 -28.46 -18.33
#